data_AF-A0AAU4B0G4-F1
#
_entry.id   AF-A0AAU4B0G4-F1
#
_cell.length_a   1.000
_cell.length_b   1.000
_cell.length_c   1.000
_cell.angle_alpha   90.00
_cell.angle_beta   90.00
_cell.angle_gamma   90.00
#
_symmetry.space_group_name_H-M   'P 1'
#
loop_
_entity.id
_entity.type
_entity.pdbx_description
1 polymer ?
#
loop_
_entity_poly.entity_id
_entity_poly.type
_entity_poly.pdbx_seq_one_letter_code
_entity_poly.pdbx_strand_id
1 'polypeptide(L)'
;MPYERTTRGFRQRLLEISLDDGNQDPRDMMVDLHELCAEARGTGVGMRSLLLDVAGLSSDVDTCGMGSTRHILLRATEMDPVGLW
;
A
#
# COMPACT_ATOMS: atom_id res chain seq x y z
N MET A 1 1.88 -7.30 -12.58
CA MET A 1 1.47 -8.70 -12.87
C MET A 1 -0.01 -8.84 -12.54
N PRO A 2 -0.80 -9.63 -13.27
CA PRO A 2 -2.16 -9.94 -12.85
C PRO A 2 -2.13 -10.67 -11.50
N TYR A 3 -2.98 -10.24 -10.56
CA TYR A 3 -3.13 -10.86 -9.23
C TYR A 3 -4.59 -11.25 -9.00
N GLU A 4 -4.83 -12.24 -8.14
CA GLU A 4 -6.18 -12.66 -7.77
C GLU A 4 -6.84 -11.61 -6.87
N ARG A 5 -8.11 -11.27 -7.10
CA ARG A 5 -8.88 -10.39 -6.20
C ARG A 5 -9.35 -11.11 -4.93
N THR A 6 -8.41 -11.74 -4.25
CA THR A 6 -8.56 -12.44 -2.98
C THR A 6 -7.64 -11.82 -1.94
N THR A 7 -7.89 -12.05 -0.66
CA THR A 7 -7.01 -11.59 0.44
C THR A 7 -5.52 -11.91 0.18
N ARG A 8 -5.24 -13.11 -0.35
CA ARG A 8 -3.87 -13.54 -0.68
C ARG A 8 -3.28 -12.70 -1.81
N GLY A 9 -4.03 -12.47 -2.88
CA GLY A 9 -3.54 -11.68 -4.02
C GLY A 9 -3.32 -10.21 -3.67
N PHE A 10 -4.24 -9.60 -2.91
CA PHE A 10 -4.05 -8.25 -2.39
C PHE A 10 -2.81 -8.13 -1.49
N ARG A 11 -2.58 -9.09 -0.59
CA ARG A 11 -1.39 -9.12 0.26
C ARG A 11 -0.11 -9.25 -0.58
N GLN A 12 -0.11 -10.11 -1.59
CA GLN A 12 1.02 -10.25 -2.50
C GLN A 12 1.32 -8.93 -3.23
N ARG A 13 0.29 -8.27 -3.75
CA ARG A 13 0.46 -6.99 -4.45
C ARG A 13 1.01 -5.89 -3.54
N LEU A 14 0.55 -5.83 -2.28
CA LEU A 14 1.12 -4.91 -1.28
C LEU A 14 2.60 -5.19 -1.02
N LEU A 15 2.99 -6.47 -0.92
CA LEU A 15 4.39 -6.83 -0.73
C LEU A 15 5.24 -6.39 -1.93
N GLU A 16 4.76 -6.59 -3.15
CA GLU A 16 5.43 -6.10 -4.37
C GLU A 16 5.63 -4.58 -4.34
N ILE A 17 4.58 -3.82 -4.00
CA ILE A 17 4.65 -2.36 -3.84
C ILE A 17 5.68 -1.99 -2.77
N SER A 18 5.70 -2.70 -1.64
CA SER A 18 6.62 -2.39 -0.54
C SER A 18 8.09 -2.76 -0.79
N LEU A 19 8.35 -3.63 -1.76
CA LEU A 19 9.71 -4.04 -2.12
C LEU A 19 10.40 -3.04 -3.04
N ASP A 20 9.64 -2.16 -3.70
CA ASP A 20 10.16 -1.10 -4.57
C ASP A 20 10.61 0.14 -3.79
N ASP A 21 10.96 -0.06 -2.51
CA ASP A 21 11.30 0.95 -1.51
C ASP A 21 12.54 1.74 -1.95
N GLY A 22 12.32 2.92 -2.55
CA GLY A 22 13.38 3.87 -2.89
C GLY A 22 13.84 3.91 -4.35
N ASN A 23 13.20 3.18 -5.28
CA ASN A 23 13.57 3.21 -6.71
C ASN A 23 12.53 3.94 -7.60
N GLN A 24 11.34 4.22 -7.08
CA GLN A 24 10.27 4.98 -7.75
C GLN A 24 9.86 6.21 -6.92
N ASP A 25 9.23 7.18 -7.58
CA ASP A 25 8.62 8.34 -6.93
C ASP A 25 7.58 7.87 -5.89
N PRO A 26 7.64 8.28 -4.61
CA PRO A 26 6.68 7.87 -3.59
C PRO A 26 5.22 8.16 -3.96
N ARG A 27 4.98 9.11 -4.86
CA ARG A 27 3.65 9.41 -5.40
C ARG A 27 3.08 8.26 -6.22
N ASP A 28 3.91 7.53 -6.96
CA ASP A 28 3.48 6.37 -7.74
C ASP A 28 3.02 5.25 -6.80
N MET A 29 3.76 5.01 -5.71
CA MET A 29 3.35 4.08 -4.65
C MET A 29 1.99 4.46 -4.06
N MET A 30 1.74 5.75 -3.84
CA MET A 30 0.49 6.24 -3.27
C MET A 30 -0.69 6.05 -4.23
N VAL A 31 -0.48 6.27 -5.54
CA VAL A 31 -1.46 5.98 -6.59
C VAL A 31 -1.76 4.48 -6.65
N ASP A 32 -0.73 3.63 -6.68
CA ASP A 32 -0.86 2.17 -6.68
C ASP A 32 -1.65 1.67 -5.46
N LEU A 33 -1.38 2.24 -4.28
CA LEU A 33 -2.12 1.91 -3.06
C LEU A 33 -3.59 2.36 -3.10
N HIS A 34 -3.86 3.54 -3.65
CA HIS A 34 -5.23 4.03 -3.84
C HIS A 34 -6.04 3.08 -4.70
N GLU A 35 -5.49 2.71 -5.86
CA GLU A 35 -6.14 1.81 -6.82
C GLU A 35 -6.38 0.43 -6.20
N LEU A 36 -5.36 -0.13 -5.52
CA LEU A 36 -5.47 -1.42 -4.86
C LEU A 36 -6.56 -1.45 -3.78
N CYS A 37 -6.66 -0.38 -2.99
CA CYS A 37 -7.71 -0.24 -1.97
C CYS A 37 -9.10 -0.07 -2.61
N ALA A 38 -9.20 0.66 -3.72
CA ALA A 38 -10.46 0.80 -4.46
C ALA A 38 -10.93 -0.55 -5.03
N GLU A 39 -10.02 -1.36 -5.60
CA GLU A 39 -10.34 -2.71 -6.08
C GLU A 39 -10.80 -3.63 -4.95
N ALA A 40 -10.12 -3.59 -3.80
CA ALA A 40 -10.48 -4.41 -2.65
C ALA A 40 -11.87 -4.08 -2.09
N ARG A 41 -12.27 -2.79 -2.09
CA ARG A 41 -13.63 -2.37 -1.72
C ARG A 41 -14.70 -3.01 -2.59
N GLY A 42 -14.43 -3.19 -3.88
CA GLY A 42 -15.33 -3.89 -4.81
C GLY A 42 -15.49 -5.40 -4.56
N THR A 43 -14.66 -5.99 -3.70
CA THR A 43 -14.65 -7.44 -3.42
C THR A 43 -14.98 -7.81 -1.97
N GLY A 44 -15.18 -6.82 -1.10
CA GLY A 44 -15.42 -7.03 0.33
C GLY A 44 -14.19 -7.47 1.13
N VAL A 45 -12.99 -7.44 0.53
CA VAL A 45 -11.74 -7.73 1.24
C VAL A 45 -11.37 -6.56 2.14
N GLY A 46 -11.20 -6.82 3.44
CA GLY A 46 -10.77 -5.82 4.40
C GLY A 46 -9.28 -5.49 4.27
N MET A 47 -8.95 -4.37 3.63
CA MET A 47 -7.54 -3.99 3.40
C MET A 47 -6.78 -3.57 4.65
N ARG A 48 -7.47 -3.11 5.69
CA ARG A 48 -6.82 -2.55 6.88
C ARG A 48 -5.81 -3.51 7.52
N SER A 49 -6.17 -4.78 7.70
CA SER A 49 -5.26 -5.77 8.29
C SER A 49 -4.07 -6.05 7.38
N LEU A 50 -4.28 -6.14 6.07
CA LEU A 50 -3.21 -6.38 5.10
C LEU A 50 -2.20 -5.23 5.04
N LEU A 51 -2.69 -3.99 5.09
CA LEU A 51 -1.86 -2.80 5.15
C LEU A 51 -1.01 -2.76 6.43
N LEU A 52 -1.61 -3.08 7.58
CA LEU A 52 -0.88 -3.16 8.85
C LEU A 52 0.20 -4.25 8.83
N ASP A 53 -0.12 -5.43 8.30
CA ASP A 53 0.81 -6.54 8.18
C ASP A 53 2.02 -6.17 7.33
N VAL A 54 1.79 -5.59 6.16
CA VAL A 54 2.88 -5.21 5.24
C VAL A 54 3.66 -4.01 5.77
N ALA A 55 3.00 -3.03 6.39
CA ALA A 55 3.68 -1.92 7.05
C ALA A 55 4.66 -2.39 8.14
N GLY A 56 4.33 -3.49 8.83
CA GLY A 56 5.23 -4.11 9.81
C GLY A 56 6.52 -4.70 9.21
N LEU A 57 6.55 -4.94 7.89
CA LEU A 57 7.68 -5.51 7.16
C LEU A 57 8.46 -4.46 6.36
N SER A 58 7.87 -3.29 6.10
CA SER A 58 8.45 -2.24 5.27
C SER A 58 9.48 -1.37 6.01
N SER A 59 10.38 -0.74 5.25
CA SER A 59 11.36 0.20 5.81
C SER A 59 10.66 1.41 6.42
N ASP A 60 11.26 1.94 7.49
CA ASP A 60 10.90 3.21 8.10
C ASP A 60 11.79 4.38 7.64
N VAL A 61 12.72 4.14 6.72
CA VAL A 61 13.61 5.16 6.14
C VAL A 61 12.86 6.03 5.13
N ASP A 62 12.90 7.35 5.32
CA ASP A 62 12.37 8.33 4.36
C ASP A 62 13.50 8.88 3.48
N THR A 63 13.66 8.33 2.29
CA THR A 63 14.71 8.72 1.33
C THR A 63 14.32 9.90 0.45
N CYS A 64 13.02 10.22 0.37
CA CYS A 64 12.47 11.18 -0.59
C CYS A 64 11.79 12.40 0.07
N GLY A 65 11.67 12.43 1.40
CA GLY A 65 11.04 13.51 2.16
C GLY A 65 9.51 13.50 2.13
N MET A 66 8.89 12.38 1.75
CA MET A 66 7.43 12.21 1.66
C MET A 66 6.88 11.16 2.64
N GLY A 67 7.75 10.67 3.53
CA GLY A 67 7.49 9.57 4.44
C GLY A 67 7.99 8.24 3.89
N SER A 68 8.37 7.35 4.81
CA SER A 68 8.81 5.99 4.47
C SER A 68 7.66 5.12 3.98
N THR A 69 8.00 4.03 3.28
CA THR A 69 7.02 3.01 2.83
C THR A 69 6.13 2.54 3.97
N ARG A 70 6.71 2.29 5.15
CA ARG A 70 5.94 1.97 6.37
C ARG A 70 4.94 3.08 6.72
N HIS A 71 5.38 4.33 6.74
CA HIS A 71 4.52 5.46 7.09
C HIS A 71 3.38 5.64 6.07
N ILE A 72 3.66 5.49 4.77
CA ILE A 72 2.65 5.57 3.71
C ILE A 72 1.59 4.47 3.87
N LEU A 73 2.01 3.22 4.11
CA LEU A 73 1.09 2.10 4.35
C LEU A 73 0.22 2.32 5.59
N LEU A 74 0.80 2.85 6.67
CA LEU A 74 0.04 3.17 7.89
C LEU A 74 -0.98 4.29 7.65
N ARG A 75 -0.63 5.36 6.94
CA ARG A 75 -1.58 6.41 6.56
C ARG A 75 -2.76 5.87 5.75
N ALA A 76 -2.51 4.92 4.86
CA ALA A 76 -3.57 4.25 4.09
C ALA A 76 -4.54 3.43 4.97
N THR A 77 -4.17 3.07 6.21
CA THR A 77 -5.10 2.41 7.16
C THR A 77 -6.10 3.37 7.80
N GLU A 78 -5.78 4.66 7.82
CA GLU A 78 -6.53 5.70 8.53
C GLU A 78 -7.41 6.52 7.58
N MET A 79 -7.06 6.59 6.30
CA MET A 79 -7.71 7.47 5.34
C MET A 79 -8.57 6.71 4.32
N ASP A 80 -9.73 7.30 3.98
CA ASP A 80 -10.36 7.03 2.68
C ASP A 80 -9.36 7.46 1.61
N PRO A 81 -9.05 6.65 0.57
CA PRO A 81 -7.84 6.85 -0.23
C PRO A 81 -7.78 8.16 -1.05
N VAL A 82 -8.81 9.02 -1.00
CA VAL A 82 -8.74 10.44 -1.43
C VAL A 82 -7.79 11.28 -0.57
N GLY A 83 -7.56 10.90 0.70
CA GLY A 83 -6.74 11.66 1.65
C GLY A 83 -5.23 11.42 1.55
N LEU A 84 -4.76 10.57 0.63
CA LEU A 84 -3.33 10.25 0.53
C LEU A 84 -2.47 11.42 0.03
N TRP A 85 -3.04 12.42 -0.63
CA TRP A 85 -2.33 13.53 -1.28
C TRP A 85 -1.96 14.68 -0.34
#